data_AF-A0A3N5ZCN9-F1
#
_entry.id   AF-A0A3N5ZCN9-F1
#
_cell.length_a   1.000
_cell.length_b   1.000
_cell.length_c   1.000
_cell.angle_alpha   90.00
_cell.angle_beta   90.00
_cell.angle_gamma   90.00
#
_symmetry.space_group_name_H-M   'P 1'
#
loop_
_entity.id
_entity.type
_entity.pdbx_description
1 polymer ?
#
loop_
_entity_poly.entity_id
_entity_poly.type
_entity_poly.pdbx_seq_one_letter_code
_entity_poly.pdbx_strand_id
1 'polypeptide(L)'
;MTSDQTKNTSIQIFSIGFFILLLLCLIFSAKSAQAKNENPPGKPSEKQANNNDLEKQYLTLFRKLFFSETYNSLKCYENIYSLLNKASADGLDVTDVKVIFIFDKDHDKLVPSNTSKKIDFSIQRPNITMYKTRIVYNRSAPPGEFRFHAFAAFQDKIMDFDYTNSPKLIPAREYFESMFSNKKINRKERNDLFSRLTLRVIPAKDFLNNGLRHTSWYLFDLETNFPSQTLQHFLSNLEAPQSKKQSAENNP
;
A
#
# COMPACT_ATOMS: atom_id res chain seq x y z
N MET A 1 -74.74 -22.59 -11.76
CA MET A 1 -75.17 -22.16 -13.10
C MET A 1 -74.47 -20.84 -13.38
N THR A 2 -73.32 -20.88 -14.06
CA THR A 2 -73.14 -20.42 -15.47
C THR A 2 -73.52 -18.95 -15.59
N SER A 3 -72.62 -18.00 -15.81
CA SER A 3 -71.65 -17.85 -16.91
C SER A 3 -70.79 -16.62 -16.60
N ASP A 4 -69.50 -16.61 -16.94
CA ASP A 4 -69.05 -15.65 -17.95
C ASP A 4 -67.61 -15.89 -18.39
N GLN A 5 -67.52 -16.19 -19.69
CA GLN A 5 -66.31 -16.13 -20.49
C GLN A 5 -66.04 -14.68 -20.86
N THR A 6 -64.81 -14.24 -20.64
CA THR A 6 -64.14 -13.33 -21.59
C THR A 6 -62.71 -13.80 -21.77
N LYS A 7 -62.46 -14.40 -22.94
CA LYS A 7 -61.14 -14.49 -23.57
C LYS A 7 -60.75 -13.10 -24.07
N ASN A 8 -59.49 -12.71 -23.90
CA ASN A 8 -58.70 -11.97 -24.90
C ASN A 8 -57.24 -11.80 -24.41
N THR A 9 -56.32 -12.52 -25.04
CA THR A 9 -55.27 -11.99 -25.94
C THR A 9 -54.18 -11.17 -25.25
N SER A 10 -53.07 -11.83 -24.94
CA SER A 10 -51.76 -11.17 -24.91
C SER A 10 -50.73 -12.10 -25.53
N ILE A 11 -50.58 -11.86 -26.83
CA ILE A 11 -49.59 -12.39 -27.75
C ILE A 11 -48.19 -11.94 -27.30
N GLN A 12 -47.29 -12.93 -27.23
CA GLN A 12 -45.85 -12.88 -27.48
C GLN A 12 -45.14 -11.52 -27.37
N ILE A 13 -44.54 -11.26 -26.20
CA ILE A 13 -43.38 -10.37 -26.06
C ILE A 13 -42.25 -11.17 -25.41
N PHE A 14 -41.75 -12.17 -26.13
CA PHE A 14 -40.60 -12.99 -25.69
C PHE A 14 -39.73 -13.38 -26.90
N SER A 15 -39.43 -12.46 -27.82
CA SER A 15 -38.49 -12.73 -28.93
C SER A 15 -37.98 -11.49 -29.68
N ILE A 16 -37.69 -10.39 -28.98
CA ILE A 16 -36.96 -9.25 -29.59
C ILE A 16 -35.70 -8.86 -28.78
N GLY A 17 -35.68 -9.08 -27.47
CA GLY A 17 -34.52 -8.74 -26.63
C GLY A 17 -33.30 -9.66 -26.76
N PHE A 18 -33.45 -10.89 -27.23
CA PHE A 18 -32.35 -11.86 -27.30
C PHE A 18 -31.49 -11.73 -28.58
N PHE A 19 -32.05 -11.17 -29.66
CA PHE A 19 -31.34 -11.04 -30.93
C PHE A 19 -30.41 -9.82 -31.01
N ILE A 20 -30.62 -8.79 -30.19
CA ILE A 20 -29.75 -7.60 -30.17
C ILE A 20 -28.44 -7.87 -29.41
N LEU A 21 -28.42 -8.84 -28.49
CA LEU A 21 -27.20 -9.18 -27.72
C LEU A 21 -26.20 -10.01 -28.55
N LEU A 22 -26.65 -10.77 -29.55
CA LEU A 22 -25.78 -11.58 -30.42
C LEU A 22 -25.15 -10.78 -31.57
N LEU A 23 -25.73 -9.64 -31.97
CA LEU A 23 -25.17 -8.81 -33.05
C LEU A 23 -23.99 -7.93 -32.59
N LEU A 24 -23.89 -7.62 -31.29
CA LEU A 24 -22.78 -6.82 -30.74
C LEU A 24 -21.51 -7.64 -30.45
N CYS A 25 -21.61 -8.97 -30.39
CA CYS A 25 -20.43 -9.84 -30.23
C CYS A 25 -19.65 -10.07 -31.52
N LEU A 26 -20.21 -9.71 -32.69
CA LEU A 26 -19.57 -9.95 -34.00
C LEU A 26 -18.88 -8.71 -34.60
N ILE A 27 -18.99 -7.53 -33.99
CA ILE A 27 -18.36 -6.29 -34.51
C ILE A 27 -16.98 -6.01 -33.89
N PHE A 28 -16.59 -6.70 -32.82
CA PHE A 28 -15.22 -6.59 -32.25
C PHE A 28 -14.24 -7.70 -32.66
N SER A 29 -14.55 -8.45 -33.72
CA SER A 29 -13.59 -9.35 -34.39
C SER A 29 -13.02 -8.77 -35.68
N ALA A 30 -12.96 -7.44 -35.79
CA ALA A 30 -12.13 -6.78 -36.79
C ALA A 30 -10.66 -6.89 -36.37
N LYS A 31 -9.96 -7.84 -37.01
CA LYS A 31 -8.50 -7.93 -37.05
C LYS A 31 -7.90 -6.54 -37.33
N SER A 32 -7.38 -5.89 -36.30
CA SER A 32 -6.19 -5.07 -36.49
C SER A 32 -5.06 -6.04 -36.78
N ALA A 33 -4.81 -6.29 -38.06
CA ALA A 33 -3.51 -6.73 -38.52
C ALA A 33 -2.51 -5.63 -38.16
N GLN A 34 -2.03 -5.64 -36.91
CA GLN A 34 -0.79 -4.98 -36.59
C GLN A 34 0.28 -5.69 -37.41
N ALA A 35 0.87 -4.95 -38.35
CA ALA A 35 2.15 -5.30 -38.90
C ALA A 35 3.07 -5.68 -37.73
N LYS A 36 3.51 -6.94 -37.70
CA LYS A 36 4.61 -7.40 -36.87
C LYS A 36 5.84 -6.58 -37.27
N ASN A 37 6.01 -5.45 -36.61
CA ASN A 37 7.31 -4.81 -36.50
C ASN A 37 8.00 -5.55 -35.35
N GLU A 38 8.59 -6.71 -35.66
CA GLU A 38 9.51 -7.42 -34.78
C GLU A 38 10.78 -6.57 -34.65
N ASN A 39 10.68 -5.46 -33.90
CA ASN A 39 11.86 -4.93 -33.26
C ASN A 39 12.27 -5.96 -32.21
N PRO A 40 13.51 -6.50 -32.26
CA PRO A 40 13.99 -7.39 -31.22
C PRO A 40 13.83 -6.70 -29.87
N PRO A 41 13.59 -7.45 -28.77
CA PRO A 41 13.47 -6.85 -27.45
C PRO A 41 14.71 -5.99 -27.20
N GLY A 42 14.50 -4.67 -27.19
CA GLY A 42 15.57 -3.71 -26.98
C GLY A 42 16.28 -4.06 -25.68
N LYS A 43 17.60 -4.15 -25.74
CA LYS A 43 18.45 -4.37 -24.56
C LYS A 43 17.99 -3.38 -23.48
N PRO A 44 17.63 -3.83 -22.27
CA PRO A 44 17.19 -2.92 -21.22
C PRO A 44 18.26 -1.86 -21.01
N SER A 45 17.81 -0.61 -20.87
CA SER A 45 18.73 0.50 -20.59
C SER A 45 19.58 0.19 -19.36
N GLU A 46 20.83 0.68 -19.32
CA GLU A 46 21.76 0.43 -18.20
C GLU A 46 21.16 0.82 -16.84
N LYS A 47 20.34 1.87 -16.81
CA LYS A 47 19.60 2.31 -15.61
C LYS A 47 18.58 1.25 -15.14
N GLN A 48 17.88 0.61 -16.08
CA GLN A 48 16.90 -0.44 -15.76
C GLN A 48 17.58 -1.75 -15.32
N ALA A 49 18.73 -2.08 -15.91
CA ALA A 49 19.53 -3.23 -15.49
C ALA A 49 20.06 -3.05 -14.05
N ASN A 50 20.62 -1.88 -13.74
CA ASN A 50 21.12 -1.55 -12.40
C ASN A 50 20.01 -1.60 -11.34
N ASN A 51 18.82 -1.05 -11.66
CA ASN A 51 17.66 -1.09 -10.77
C ASN A 51 17.20 -2.52 -10.45
N ASN A 52 17.20 -3.41 -11.45
CA ASN A 52 16.82 -4.82 -11.25
C ASN A 52 17.82 -5.56 -10.35
N ASP A 53 19.10 -5.22 -10.43
CA ASP A 53 20.13 -5.84 -9.60
C ASP A 53 20.09 -5.31 -8.17
N LEU A 54 19.85 -4.02 -7.97
CA LEU A 54 19.60 -3.44 -6.64
C LEU A 54 18.35 -4.06 -5.99
N GLU A 55 17.25 -4.20 -6.73
CA GLU A 55 16.04 -4.85 -6.22
C GLU A 55 16.29 -6.28 -5.73
N LYS A 56 17.05 -7.08 -6.49
CA LYS A 56 17.43 -8.44 -6.07
C LYS A 56 18.30 -8.44 -4.82
N GLN A 57 19.23 -7.49 -4.70
CA GLN A 57 20.07 -7.35 -3.51
C GLN A 57 19.22 -7.01 -2.28
N TYR A 58 18.29 -6.05 -2.41
CA TYR A 58 17.33 -5.73 -1.35
C TYR A 58 16.45 -6.93 -0.98
N LEU A 59 15.93 -7.67 -1.96
CA LEU A 59 15.13 -8.87 -1.69
C LEU A 59 15.93 -9.94 -0.93
N THR A 60 17.19 -10.13 -1.33
CA THR A 60 18.09 -11.13 -0.73
C THR A 60 18.39 -10.77 0.72
N LEU A 61 18.73 -9.50 0.99
CA LEU A 61 18.96 -9.02 2.35
C LEU A 61 17.69 -9.09 3.21
N PHE A 62 16.56 -8.65 2.66
CA PHE A 62 15.27 -8.69 3.35
C PHE A 62 14.88 -10.13 3.73
N ARG A 63 15.03 -11.09 2.81
CA ARG A 63 14.85 -12.53 3.07
C ARG A 63 15.78 -13.05 4.17
N LYS A 64 17.06 -12.71 4.08
CA LYS A 64 18.05 -13.12 5.07
C LYS A 64 17.62 -12.66 6.46
N LEU A 65 17.39 -11.36 6.65
CA LEU A 65 17.01 -10.79 7.96
C LEU A 65 15.68 -11.30 8.50
N PHE A 66 14.71 -11.55 7.62
CA PHE A 66 13.43 -12.12 8.02
C PHE A 66 13.57 -13.53 8.61
N PHE A 67 14.44 -14.37 8.05
CA PHE A 67 14.62 -15.77 8.50
C PHE A 67 15.74 -15.95 9.52
N SER A 68 16.68 -15.00 9.65
CA SER A 68 17.90 -15.13 10.45
C SER A 68 17.85 -14.37 11.79
N GLU A 69 16.71 -14.41 12.50
CA GLU A 69 16.55 -13.97 13.91
C GLU A 69 16.36 -12.47 14.20
N THR A 70 16.41 -11.57 13.21
CA THR A 70 16.30 -10.12 13.48
C THR A 70 14.87 -9.59 13.52
N TYR A 71 13.89 -10.41 13.14
CA TYR A 71 12.49 -10.02 13.20
C TYR A 71 11.98 -10.06 14.64
N ASN A 72 11.54 -8.92 15.14
CA ASN A 72 10.87 -8.79 16.41
C ASN A 72 9.40 -8.35 16.19
N SER A 73 8.45 -9.21 16.59
CA SER A 73 7.04 -8.88 16.49
C SER A 73 6.71 -7.71 17.40
N LEU A 74 5.93 -6.75 16.89
CA LEU A 74 5.59 -5.47 17.55
C LEU A 74 6.67 -4.38 17.48
N LYS A 75 7.82 -4.65 16.85
CA LYS A 75 8.93 -3.69 16.70
C LYS A 75 9.24 -3.42 15.21
N CYS A 76 8.19 -3.16 14.43
CA CYS A 76 8.27 -2.99 12.97
C CYS A 76 9.33 -1.97 12.53
N TYR A 77 9.45 -0.82 13.19
CA TYR A 77 10.48 0.17 12.84
C TYR A 77 11.91 -0.29 13.19
N GLU A 78 12.13 -1.09 14.24
CA GLU A 78 13.45 -1.66 14.56
C GLU A 78 13.86 -2.69 13.50
N ASN A 79 12.90 -3.46 13.00
CA ASN A 79 13.12 -4.40 11.91
C ASN A 79 13.55 -3.65 10.63
N ILE A 80 12.89 -2.53 10.33
CA ILE A 80 13.26 -1.66 9.20
C ILE A 80 14.62 -0.99 9.43
N TYR A 81 14.91 -0.49 10.63
CA TYR A 81 16.22 0.05 10.97
C TYR A 81 17.33 -0.99 10.74
N SER A 82 17.11 -2.21 11.22
CA SER A 82 18.08 -3.31 11.06
C SER A 82 18.31 -3.64 9.58
N LEU A 83 17.25 -3.66 8.76
CA LEU A 83 17.34 -3.82 7.31
C LEU A 83 18.21 -2.74 6.67
N LEU A 84 17.92 -1.46 6.94
CA LEU A 84 18.60 -0.34 6.31
C LEU A 84 20.04 -0.18 6.79
N ASN A 85 20.27 -0.38 8.09
CA ASN A 85 21.61 -0.33 8.66
C ASN A 85 22.49 -1.44 8.08
N LYS A 86 21.96 -2.66 7.93
CA LYS A 86 22.70 -3.76 7.31
C LYS A 86 22.92 -3.53 5.81
N ALA A 87 21.95 -2.98 5.10
CA ALA A 87 22.07 -2.61 3.69
C ALA A 87 23.21 -1.60 3.49
N SER A 88 23.22 -0.53 4.28
CA SER A 88 24.27 0.47 4.24
C SER A 88 25.64 -0.10 4.59
N ALA A 89 25.72 -0.99 5.58
CA ALA A 89 26.98 -1.65 5.98
C ALA A 89 27.51 -2.61 4.89
N ASP A 90 26.62 -3.21 4.10
CA ASP A 90 26.97 -4.10 2.98
C ASP A 90 27.21 -3.32 1.66
N GLY A 91 27.20 -1.98 1.70
CA GLY A 91 27.48 -1.12 0.56
C GLY A 91 26.31 -0.93 -0.42
N LEU A 92 25.08 -1.32 -0.05
CA LEU A 92 23.90 -1.05 -0.86
C LEU A 92 23.54 0.43 -0.78
N ASP A 93 23.23 1.05 -1.93
CA ASP A 93 22.75 2.43 -1.96
C ASP A 93 21.32 2.54 -1.44
N VAL A 94 21.17 3.18 -0.27
CA VAL A 94 19.88 3.42 0.40
C VAL A 94 19.25 4.77 0.01
N THR A 95 19.83 5.53 -0.91
CA THR A 95 19.35 6.87 -1.29
C THR A 95 17.91 6.85 -1.81
N ASP A 96 17.54 5.82 -2.57
CA ASP A 96 16.20 5.66 -3.14
C ASP A 96 15.22 4.92 -2.22
N VAL A 97 15.64 4.58 -0.99
CA VAL A 97 14.80 3.90 -0.02
C VAL A 97 14.14 4.92 0.91
N LYS A 98 12.87 4.69 1.21
CA LYS A 98 12.07 5.50 2.13
C LYS A 98 11.50 4.62 3.24
N VAL A 99 11.50 5.12 4.46
CA VAL A 99 10.75 4.53 5.58
C VAL A 99 9.40 5.23 5.65
N ILE A 100 8.35 4.43 5.77
CA ILE A 100 6.97 4.89 5.76
C ILE A 100 6.33 4.46 7.07
N PHE A 101 5.83 5.43 7.81
CA PHE A 101 4.96 5.21 8.96
C PHE A 101 3.52 5.41 8.49
N ILE A 102 2.65 4.45 8.80
CA ILE A 102 1.21 4.58 8.61
C ILE A 102 0.51 4.55 9.96
N PHE A 103 -0.41 5.49 10.17
CA PHE A 103 -1.12 5.66 11.42
C PHE A 103 -2.45 6.38 11.18
N ASP A 104 -3.25 6.47 12.23
CA ASP A 104 -4.45 7.28 12.20
C ASP A 104 -4.13 8.77 12.41
N LYS A 105 -4.80 9.69 11.71
CA LYS A 105 -4.58 11.14 11.88
C LYS A 105 -4.78 11.63 13.33
N ASP A 106 -5.60 10.93 14.11
CA ASP A 106 -5.88 11.22 15.51
C ASP A 106 -5.01 10.36 16.46
N HIS A 107 -3.86 9.79 16.01
CA HIS A 107 -3.01 8.84 16.77
C HIS A 107 -2.76 9.28 18.22
N ASP A 108 -2.63 10.56 18.52
CA ASP A 108 -2.43 11.06 19.88
C ASP A 108 -3.33 12.27 20.15
N LYS A 109 -4.64 12.07 20.03
CA LYS A 109 -5.64 13.10 20.33
C LYS A 109 -5.85 13.25 21.83
N LEU A 110 -5.75 14.48 22.33
CA LEU A 110 -6.20 14.82 23.67
C LEU A 110 -7.73 14.88 23.69
N VAL A 111 -8.35 14.01 24.50
CA VAL A 111 -9.80 13.96 24.68
C VAL A 111 -10.14 14.23 26.14
N PRO A 112 -11.07 15.14 26.44
CA PRO A 112 -11.55 15.35 27.79
C PRO A 112 -12.12 14.05 28.36
N SER A 113 -11.58 13.60 29.49
CA SER A 113 -12.11 12.49 30.29
C SER A 113 -13.06 13.06 31.36
N ASN A 114 -14.31 12.62 31.34
CA ASN A 114 -15.28 12.91 32.40
C ASN A 114 -15.12 11.88 33.53
N THR A 115 -14.03 11.98 34.27
CA THR A 115 -13.81 11.22 35.51
C THR A 115 -14.03 12.15 36.69
N SER A 116 -15.16 11.99 37.39
CA SER A 116 -15.50 12.60 38.70
C SER A 116 -14.98 14.04 38.93
N LYS A 117 -15.79 15.05 38.58
CA LYS A 117 -15.65 16.48 38.97
C LYS A 117 -14.35 17.22 38.61
N LYS A 118 -13.45 16.65 37.81
CA LYS A 118 -12.31 17.36 37.21
C LYS A 118 -12.28 17.10 35.71
N ILE A 119 -12.03 18.14 34.91
CA ILE A 119 -11.68 17.97 33.50
C ILE A 119 -10.24 17.47 33.48
N ASP A 120 -10.05 16.20 33.14
CA ASP A 120 -8.75 15.62 32.86
C ASP A 120 -8.63 15.38 31.35
N PHE A 121 -7.43 15.53 30.80
CA PHE A 121 -7.18 15.23 29.39
C PHE A 121 -6.52 13.87 29.27
N SER A 122 -7.22 12.91 28.67
CA SER A 122 -6.66 11.61 28.34
C SER A 122 -6.17 11.60 26.89
N ILE A 123 -5.05 10.93 26.62
CA ILE A 123 -4.57 10.72 25.24
C ILE A 123 -5.29 9.48 24.70
N GLN A 124 -6.15 9.66 23.69
CA GLN A 124 -6.73 8.57 22.93
C GLN A 124 -5.77 8.18 21.81
N ARG A 125 -5.49 6.87 21.69
CA ARG A 125 -4.64 6.30 20.65
C ARG A 125 -5.44 5.35 19.76
N PRO A 126 -6.17 5.87 18.74
CA PRO A 126 -6.94 5.02 17.85
C PRO A 126 -6.03 4.04 17.09
N ASN A 127 -6.49 2.81 16.95
CA ASN A 127 -5.80 1.81 16.14
C ASN A 127 -6.21 1.92 14.66
N ILE A 128 -5.30 1.52 13.79
CA ILE A 128 -5.57 1.13 12.40
C ILE A 128 -5.62 -0.39 12.33
N THR A 129 -6.61 -0.92 11.60
CA THR A 129 -6.73 -2.36 11.37
C THR A 129 -6.12 -2.69 10.02
N MET A 130 -5.17 -3.62 10.01
CA MET A 130 -4.54 -4.12 8.78
C MET A 130 -4.90 -5.60 8.60
N TYR A 131 -5.54 -5.92 7.48
CA TYR A 131 -6.19 -7.22 7.25
C TYR A 131 -5.26 -8.30 6.72
N LYS A 132 -4.09 -7.91 6.21
CA LYS A 132 -3.09 -8.84 5.69
C LYS A 132 -1.77 -8.69 6.43
N THR A 133 -1.83 -8.90 7.74
CA THR A 133 -0.64 -9.07 8.56
C THR A 133 -0.51 -10.54 8.92
N ARG A 134 0.56 -11.17 8.46
CA ARG A 134 0.83 -12.59 8.74
C ARG A 134 2.27 -12.70 9.18
N ILE A 135 2.50 -12.46 10.46
CA ILE A 135 3.57 -13.12 11.19
C ILE A 135 2.98 -13.77 12.43
N VAL A 136 2.24 -14.84 12.18
CA VAL A 136 1.95 -15.86 13.19
C VAL A 136 1.96 -17.18 12.42
N TYR A 137 2.51 -18.23 13.03
CA TYR A 137 2.47 -19.62 12.56
C TYR A 137 1.02 -20.17 12.34
N ASN A 138 0.00 -19.32 12.44
CA ASN A 138 -1.41 -19.65 12.34
C ASN A 138 -2.10 -18.79 11.27
N ARG A 139 -2.55 -19.44 10.19
CA ARG A 139 -3.26 -18.81 9.05
C ARG A 139 -4.64 -18.23 9.43
N SER A 140 -5.13 -18.51 10.63
CA SER A 140 -6.45 -18.12 11.13
C SER A 140 -6.41 -16.91 12.08
N ALA A 141 -5.24 -16.28 12.28
CA ALA A 141 -5.13 -15.12 13.14
C ALA A 141 -6.00 -13.95 12.59
N PRO A 142 -6.73 -13.23 13.47
CA PRO A 142 -7.51 -12.07 13.07
C PRO A 142 -6.60 -10.96 12.49
N PRO A 143 -7.19 -9.96 11.81
CA PRO A 143 -6.47 -8.74 11.40
C PRO A 143 -5.64 -8.16 12.55
N GLY A 144 -4.45 -7.66 12.26
CA GLY A 144 -3.65 -6.97 13.25
C GLY A 144 -4.20 -5.57 13.49
N GLU A 145 -4.33 -5.19 14.76
CA GLU A 145 -4.59 -3.81 15.16
C GLU A 145 -3.29 -3.14 15.59
N PHE A 146 -3.00 -2.00 14.97
CA PHE A 146 -1.75 -1.27 15.17
C PHE A 146 -2.07 0.16 15.57
N ARG A 147 -1.33 0.72 16.53
CA ARG A 147 -1.37 2.18 16.78
C ARG A 147 -0.71 2.93 15.62
N PHE A 148 0.41 2.39 15.16
CA PHE A 148 1.08 2.74 13.91
C PHE A 148 1.76 1.49 13.37
N HIS A 149 2.09 1.50 12.07
CA HIS A 149 2.91 0.48 11.44
C HIS A 149 4.02 1.13 10.61
N ALA A 150 5.16 0.46 10.48
CA ALA A 150 6.33 0.96 9.76
C ALA A 150 6.84 -0.07 8.77
N PHE A 151 7.12 0.38 7.55
CA PHE A 151 7.70 -0.43 6.47
C PHE A 151 8.63 0.42 5.62
N ALA A 152 9.45 -0.23 4.80
CA ALA A 152 10.31 0.46 3.84
C ALA A 152 9.74 0.38 2.42
N ALA A 153 10.09 1.33 1.57
CA ALA A 153 9.81 1.32 0.15
C ALA A 153 11.08 1.61 -0.65
N PHE A 154 11.39 0.74 -1.61
CA PHE A 154 12.39 1.00 -2.64
C PHE A 154 11.64 1.21 -3.95
N GLN A 155 11.77 2.40 -4.53
CA GLN A 155 10.96 2.81 -5.69
C GLN A 155 9.45 2.69 -5.39
N ASP A 156 8.70 1.92 -6.19
CA ASP A 156 7.28 1.66 -6.03
C ASP A 156 6.98 0.39 -5.22
N LYS A 157 8.00 -0.26 -4.64
CA LYS A 157 7.87 -1.56 -3.98
C LYS A 157 8.06 -1.48 -2.47
N ILE A 158 7.14 -2.08 -1.74
CA ILE A 158 7.11 -2.16 -0.29
C ILE A 158 7.88 -3.38 0.21
N MET A 159 8.70 -3.17 1.23
CA MET A 159 9.36 -4.16 2.07
C MET A 159 8.78 -4.06 3.48
N ASP A 160 7.88 -4.99 3.81
CA ASP A 160 7.18 -5.04 5.09
C ASP A 160 7.34 -6.43 5.70
N PHE A 161 8.01 -6.50 6.85
CA PHE A 161 8.16 -7.76 7.58
C PHE A 161 6.77 -8.32 7.90
N ASP A 162 5.85 -7.51 8.40
CA ASP A 162 4.56 -7.96 8.93
C ASP A 162 3.54 -8.41 7.86
N TYR A 163 3.82 -8.19 6.57
CA TYR A 163 2.88 -8.50 5.48
C TYR A 163 2.58 -10.00 5.34
N THR A 164 3.62 -10.83 5.17
CA THR A 164 3.46 -12.29 5.02
C THR A 164 4.66 -13.06 5.55
N ASN A 165 4.44 -14.34 5.90
CA ASN A 165 5.49 -15.34 6.20
C ASN A 165 6.51 -15.59 5.05
N SER A 166 6.40 -14.86 3.94
CA SER A 166 7.33 -14.90 2.81
C SER A 166 7.74 -13.47 2.46
N PRO A 167 8.94 -13.03 2.84
CA PRO A 167 9.42 -11.68 2.53
C PRO A 167 9.57 -11.50 1.01
N LYS A 168 8.88 -10.49 0.50
CA LYS A 168 8.87 -10.09 -0.92
C LYS A 168 8.78 -8.57 -1.05
N LEU A 169 9.28 -8.05 -2.17
CA LEU A 169 9.01 -6.67 -2.62
C LEU A 169 7.66 -6.65 -3.33
N ILE A 170 6.77 -5.76 -2.91
CA ILE A 170 5.37 -5.75 -3.37
C ILE A 170 5.05 -4.38 -3.96
N PRO A 171 4.52 -4.28 -5.18
CA PRO A 171 4.04 -3.00 -5.70
C PRO A 171 3.11 -2.32 -4.70
N ALA A 172 3.33 -1.04 -4.40
CA ALA A 172 2.65 -0.34 -3.32
C ALA A 172 1.13 -0.40 -3.44
N ARG A 173 0.59 -0.26 -4.65
CA ARG A 173 -0.84 -0.40 -4.92
C ARG A 173 -1.37 -1.78 -4.51
N GLU A 174 -0.71 -2.86 -4.92
CA GLU A 174 -1.07 -4.23 -4.51
C GLU A 174 -0.99 -4.41 -2.99
N TYR A 175 0.05 -3.83 -2.36
CA TYR A 175 0.24 -3.87 -0.92
C TYR A 175 -0.94 -3.25 -0.17
N PHE A 176 -1.32 -2.01 -0.49
CA PHE A 176 -2.41 -1.30 0.21
C PHE A 176 -3.79 -1.89 -0.10
N GLU A 177 -4.04 -2.32 -1.34
CA GLU A 177 -5.28 -3.02 -1.70
C GLU A 177 -5.43 -4.33 -0.91
N SER A 178 -4.33 -5.02 -0.66
CA SER A 178 -4.29 -6.22 0.16
C SER A 178 -4.48 -5.93 1.65
N MET A 179 -3.79 -4.91 2.17
CA MET A 179 -3.84 -4.56 3.60
C MET A 179 -5.20 -4.02 4.04
N PHE A 180 -5.95 -3.37 3.14
CA PHE A 180 -7.25 -2.77 3.44
C PHE A 180 -8.40 -3.34 2.61
N SER A 181 -8.34 -4.66 2.35
CA SER A 181 -9.17 -5.41 1.41
C SER A 181 -10.64 -4.99 1.32
N ASN A 182 -11.09 -4.67 0.10
CA ASN A 182 -12.48 -4.39 -0.27
C ASN A 182 -13.47 -5.55 -0.03
N LYS A 183 -12.99 -6.77 0.23
CA LYS A 183 -13.83 -7.94 0.55
C LYS A 183 -14.15 -8.07 2.04
N LYS A 184 -13.43 -7.33 2.90
CA LYS A 184 -13.52 -7.42 4.36
C LYS A 184 -14.14 -6.20 5.03
N ILE A 185 -14.10 -5.05 4.37
CA ILE A 185 -14.71 -3.80 4.81
C ILE A 185 -15.65 -3.26 3.74
N ASN A 186 -16.78 -2.70 4.15
CA ASN A 186 -17.70 -2.10 3.20
C ASN A 186 -17.14 -0.76 2.66
N ARG A 187 -17.74 -0.24 1.58
CA ARG A 187 -17.25 0.99 0.93
C ARG A 187 -17.21 2.20 1.88
N LYS A 188 -18.18 2.32 2.80
CA LYS A 188 -18.26 3.42 3.75
C LYS A 188 -17.13 3.33 4.78
N GLU A 189 -16.94 2.17 5.41
CA GLU A 189 -15.85 1.91 6.37
C GLU A 189 -14.48 2.11 5.74
N ARG A 190 -14.29 1.65 4.50
CA ARG A 190 -13.04 1.87 3.78
C ARG A 190 -12.77 3.35 3.50
N ASN A 191 -13.78 4.09 3.05
CA ASN A 191 -13.64 5.51 2.78
C ASN A 191 -13.35 6.29 4.07
N ASP A 192 -14.01 5.94 5.17
CA ASP A 192 -13.75 6.50 6.50
C ASP A 192 -12.30 6.21 6.93
N LEU A 193 -11.87 4.95 6.87
CA LEU A 193 -10.49 4.55 7.15
C LEU A 193 -9.49 5.32 6.27
N PHE A 194 -9.71 5.40 4.96
CA PHE A 194 -8.79 6.07 4.03
C PHE A 194 -8.74 7.59 4.26
N SER A 195 -9.82 8.18 4.78
CA SER A 195 -9.87 9.60 5.13
C SER A 195 -9.14 9.94 6.43
N ARG A 196 -8.90 8.94 7.29
CA ARG A 196 -8.15 9.10 8.55
C ARG A 196 -6.72 8.54 8.46
N LEU A 197 -6.44 7.65 7.52
CA LEU A 197 -5.09 7.11 7.31
C LEU A 197 -4.11 8.19 6.87
N THR A 198 -3.06 8.30 7.67
CA THR A 198 -1.99 9.27 7.51
C THR A 198 -0.68 8.52 7.31
N LEU A 199 0.13 8.99 6.36
CA LEU A 199 1.45 8.46 6.08
C LEU A 199 2.50 9.52 6.36
N ARG A 200 3.59 9.12 7.01
CA ARG A 200 4.81 9.91 7.06
C ARG A 200 5.92 9.17 6.35
N VAL A 201 6.62 9.88 5.47
CA VAL A 201 7.64 9.29 4.59
C VAL A 201 8.97 9.97 4.84
N ILE A 202 9.96 9.18 5.22
CA ILE A 202 11.28 9.62 5.66
C ILE A 202 12.32 8.96 4.76
N PRO A 203 13.24 9.71 4.11
CA PRO A 203 14.35 9.11 3.39
C PRO A 203 15.18 8.20 4.32
N ALA A 204 15.65 7.06 3.81
CA ALA A 204 16.37 6.08 4.64
C ALA A 204 17.63 6.65 5.29
N LYS A 205 18.36 7.52 4.59
CA LYS A 205 19.53 8.23 5.15
C LYS A 205 19.16 9.07 6.38
N ASP A 206 18.08 9.84 6.30
CA ASP A 206 17.60 10.65 7.42
C ASP A 206 17.07 9.78 8.55
N PHE A 207 16.39 8.68 8.22
CA PHE A 207 15.90 7.73 9.21
C PHE A 207 17.03 7.10 10.04
N LEU A 208 18.13 6.72 9.39
CA LEU A 208 19.32 6.18 10.06
C LEU A 208 20.03 7.23 10.92
N ASN A 209 20.16 8.47 10.43
CA ASN A 209 20.90 9.54 11.11
C ASN A 209 20.18 10.10 12.34
N ASN A 210 18.84 10.10 12.35
CA ASN A 210 18.08 10.72 13.43
C ASN A 210 17.95 9.86 14.70
N GLY A 211 18.55 8.65 14.74
CA GLY A 211 18.65 7.84 15.97
C GLY A 211 17.31 7.63 16.68
N LEU A 212 16.25 7.46 15.89
CA LEU A 212 14.86 7.64 16.32
C LEU A 212 14.49 6.67 17.44
N ARG A 213 14.23 7.23 18.64
CA ARG A 213 14.01 6.46 19.88
C ARG A 213 12.53 6.06 20.08
N HIS A 214 12.39 4.87 20.65
CA HIS A 214 11.25 3.96 20.81
C HIS A 214 9.95 4.48 21.48
N THR A 215 9.32 5.59 21.07
CA THR A 215 8.01 5.99 21.65
C THR A 215 6.99 6.51 20.63
N SER A 216 5.68 6.41 20.91
CA SER A 216 4.63 6.96 20.02
C SER A 216 4.72 8.47 19.87
N TRP A 217 5.23 9.17 20.89
CA TRP A 217 5.50 10.60 20.89
C TRP A 217 6.46 11.05 19.78
N TYR A 218 7.33 10.16 19.31
CA TYR A 218 8.27 10.45 18.24
C TYR A 218 7.57 10.77 16.91
N LEU A 219 6.33 10.31 16.71
CA LEU A 219 5.56 10.72 15.55
C LEU A 219 5.16 12.22 15.62
N PHE A 220 5.22 12.92 16.74
CA PHE A 220 5.09 14.38 16.68
C PHE A 220 6.40 15.05 16.31
N ASP A 221 7.50 14.60 16.90
CA ASP A 221 8.83 15.19 16.71
C ASP A 221 9.22 15.21 15.23
N LEU A 222 8.83 14.18 14.49
CA LEU A 222 9.07 14.11 13.06
C LEU A 222 8.21 15.02 12.19
N GLU A 223 7.03 15.46 12.63
CA GLU A 223 6.11 16.21 11.77
C GLU A 223 6.73 17.50 11.24
N THR A 224 7.59 18.11 12.05
CA THR A 224 8.32 19.34 11.68
C THR A 224 9.27 19.14 10.50
N ASN A 225 9.94 17.98 10.42
CA ASN A 225 10.93 17.68 9.39
C ASN A 225 10.35 16.86 8.23
N PHE A 226 9.31 16.08 8.50
CA PHE A 226 8.68 15.15 7.57
C PHE A 226 7.16 15.24 7.73
N PRO A 227 6.53 16.20 7.05
CA PRO A 227 5.10 16.43 7.20
C PRO A 227 4.29 15.22 6.73
N SER A 228 3.19 14.99 7.42
CA SER A 228 2.25 13.92 7.11
C SER A 228 1.52 14.16 5.79
N GLN A 229 1.21 13.08 5.08
CA GLN A 229 0.44 13.11 3.83
C GLN A 229 -0.64 12.02 3.80
N THR A 230 -1.67 12.24 2.98
CA THR A 230 -2.72 11.25 2.78
C THR A 230 -2.22 10.05 1.97
N LEU A 231 -2.84 8.87 2.14
CA LEU A 231 -2.52 7.69 1.34
C LEU A 231 -2.69 7.95 -0.17
N GLN A 232 -3.72 8.71 -0.54
CA GLN A 232 -3.96 9.06 -1.94
C GLN A 232 -2.82 9.89 -2.52
N HIS A 233 -2.36 10.92 -1.81
CA HIS A 233 -1.22 11.74 -2.25
C HIS A 233 0.06 10.90 -2.38
N PHE A 234 0.31 10.01 -1.42
CA PHE A 234 1.45 9.09 -1.48
C PHE A 234 1.42 8.19 -2.73
N LEU A 235 0.28 7.55 -3.01
CA LEU A 235 0.13 6.66 -4.16
C LEU A 235 0.31 7.40 -5.49
N SER A 236 -0.23 8.62 -5.61
CA SER A 236 -0.04 9.44 -6.81
C SER A 236 1.44 9.83 -7.03
N ASN A 237 2.19 10.04 -5.96
CA ASN A 237 3.63 10.36 -6.05
C ASN A 237 4.50 9.16 -6.43
N LEU A 238 4.07 7.93 -6.13
CA LEU A 238 4.76 6.73 -6.58
C LEU A 238 4.56 6.46 -8.07
N GLU A 239 3.42 6.86 -8.63
CA GLU A 239 3.08 6.65 -10.04
C GLU A 239 3.65 7.73 -10.97
N ALA A 240 4.09 8.86 -10.41
CA ALA A 240 4.70 9.93 -11.20
C ALA A 240 6.02 9.44 -11.83
N PRO A 241 6.12 9.38 -13.17
CA PRO A 241 7.35 8.94 -13.82
C PRO A 241 8.51 9.87 -13.41
N GLN A 242 9.59 9.29 -12.90
CA GLN A 242 10.81 10.02 -12.51
C GLN A 242 11.48 10.78 -13.67
N SER A 243 10.94 10.69 -14.89
CA SER A 243 11.47 11.36 -16.09
C SER A 243 11.40 12.89 -16.03
N LYS A 244 10.62 13.50 -15.13
CA LYS A 244 10.51 14.96 -15.03
C LYS A 244 11.57 15.64 -14.14
N LYS A 245 12.36 14.89 -13.36
CA LYS A 245 13.41 15.52 -12.51
C LYS A 245 14.73 15.80 -13.23
N GLN A 246 14.98 15.19 -14.41
CA GLN A 246 16.23 15.44 -15.16
C GLN A 246 16.14 16.57 -16.19
N SER A 247 14.96 17.13 -16.47
CA SER A 247 14.80 18.22 -17.44
C SER A 247 14.80 19.63 -16.81
N ALA A 248 14.89 19.74 -15.47
CA ALA A 248 14.93 21.03 -14.78
C ALA A 248 16.33 21.49 -14.34
N GLU A 249 17.34 20.62 -14.39
CA GLU A 249 18.73 20.95 -14.00
C GLU A 249 19.68 21.18 -15.20
N ASN A 250 19.18 21.12 -16.44
CA ASN A 250 20.01 21.27 -17.65
C ASN A 250 19.59 22.46 -18.54
N ASN A 251 19.15 23.57 -17.95
CA ASN A 251 19.13 24.85 -18.65
C ASN A 251 19.99 25.86 -17.88
N PRO A 252 21.17 26.23 -18.41
CA PRO A 252 21.97 27.33 -17.88
C PRO A 252 21.26 28.68 -18.04
#